data_AF-A0A7X9W7R5-F1
#
_entry.id   AF-A0A7X9W7R5-F1
#
_cell.length_a   1.000
_cell.length_b   1.000
_cell.length_c   1.000
_cell.angle_alpha   90.00
_cell.angle_beta   90.00
_cell.angle_gamma   90.00
#
_symmetry.space_group_name_H-M   'P 1'
#
loop_
_entity.id
_entity.type
_entity.pdbx_description
1 polymer ?
#
loop_
_entity_poly.entity_id
_entity_poly.type
_entity_poly.pdbx_seq_one_letter_code
_entity_poly.pdbx_strand_id
1 'polypeptide(L)'
;MEFLTTIKEQLPDWAKDIRLNLDAVIARSTLAPEDAVGAALSAAYAARSPVLVEAFKSGLSEGDANAALTASALMGMNNTWYPYVEMTGDANLKSLPAQLRMNAYATHGGVEKKRFELFALVASIIGKCHFCVASHYENLKNDGLSTEQLRDAGRIAAVVNAAALALAAQGK
;
A
#
# COMPACT_ATOMS: atom_id res chain seq x y z
N MET A 1 11.74 14.32 -7.17
CA MET A 1 10.84 14.49 -6.01
C MET A 1 11.73 14.70 -4.79
N GLU A 2 11.66 15.86 -4.14
CA GLU A 2 12.60 16.23 -3.06
C GLU A 2 12.55 15.25 -1.87
N PHE A 3 11.35 14.78 -1.50
CA PHE A 3 11.17 13.83 -0.39
C PHE A 3 11.90 12.49 -0.58
N LEU A 4 12.11 12.02 -1.83
CA LEU A 4 12.85 10.78 -2.07
C LEU A 4 14.32 10.91 -1.70
N THR A 5 14.91 12.09 -1.94
CA THR A 5 16.28 12.38 -1.53
C THR A 5 16.40 12.33 -0.01
N THR A 6 15.47 12.97 0.71
CA THR A 6 15.42 12.97 2.18
C THR A 6 15.30 11.56 2.78
N ILE A 7 14.51 10.67 2.16
CA ILE A 7 14.40 9.27 2.61
C ILE A 7 15.73 8.54 2.38
N LYS A 8 16.33 8.71 1.19
CA LYS A 8 17.55 8.01 0.79
C LYS A 8 18.75 8.35 1.67
N GLU A 9 18.87 9.60 2.09
CA GLU A 9 19.93 10.08 2.99
C GLU A 9 19.83 9.47 4.40
N GLN A 10 18.63 9.05 4.82
CA GLN A 10 18.41 8.44 6.12
C GLN A 10 18.65 6.92 6.14
N LEU A 11 18.73 6.28 4.97
CA LEU A 11 19.02 4.86 4.86
C LEU A 11 20.52 4.60 5.08
N PRO A 12 20.90 3.57 5.84
CA PRO A 12 22.29 3.24 6.13
C PRO A 12 22.96 2.56 4.93
N ASP A 13 24.29 2.49 4.93
CA ASP A 13 25.04 1.94 3.80
C ASP A 13 24.81 0.45 3.54
N TRP A 14 24.50 -0.33 4.58
CA TRP A 14 24.10 -1.72 4.43
C TRP A 14 22.73 -1.90 3.73
N ALA A 15 21.95 -0.82 3.59
CA ALA A 15 20.68 -0.78 2.84
C ALA A 15 20.81 -0.08 1.47
N LYS A 16 22.03 -0.03 0.90
CA LYS A 16 22.31 0.65 -0.38
C LYS A 16 21.36 0.24 -1.51
N ASP A 17 21.05 -1.05 -1.64
CA ASP A 17 20.14 -1.51 -2.70
C ASP A 17 18.72 -0.98 -2.52
N ILE A 18 18.24 -0.85 -1.28
CA ILE A 18 16.93 -0.26 -0.99
C ILE A 18 16.92 1.22 -1.38
N ARG A 19 18.01 1.94 -1.06
CA ARG A 19 18.20 3.34 -1.45
C ARG A 19 18.12 3.52 -2.97
N LEU A 20 18.76 2.65 -3.75
CA LEU A 20 18.74 2.70 -5.21
C LEU A 20 17.38 2.30 -5.80
N ASN A 21 16.70 1.34 -5.15
CA ASN A 21 15.41 0.86 -5.62
C ASN A 21 14.26 1.85 -5.37
N LEU A 22 14.31 2.69 -4.32
CA LEU A 22 13.27 3.69 -4.06
C LEU A 22 13.02 4.61 -5.26
N ASP A 23 14.09 5.17 -5.84
CA ASP A 23 13.98 5.98 -7.06
C ASP A 23 13.47 5.15 -8.23
N ALA A 24 13.94 3.90 -8.34
CA ALA A 24 13.61 3.03 -9.47
C ALA A 24 12.14 2.61 -9.51
N VAL A 25 11.52 2.36 -8.36
CA VAL A 25 10.14 1.85 -8.30
C VAL A 25 9.10 2.96 -8.19
N ILE A 26 9.47 4.13 -7.65
CA ILE A 26 8.54 5.27 -7.51
C ILE A 26 8.68 6.23 -8.70
N ALA A 27 9.88 6.77 -8.95
CA ALA A 27 10.06 7.82 -9.96
C ALA A 27 10.08 7.30 -11.41
N ARG A 28 10.35 6.01 -11.62
CA ARG A 28 10.36 5.35 -12.94
C ARG A 28 9.28 4.27 -13.06
N SER A 29 8.21 4.40 -12.27
CA SER A 29 7.06 3.51 -12.33
C SER A 29 6.32 3.64 -13.66
N THR A 30 5.64 2.57 -14.08
CA THR A 30 4.63 2.60 -15.15
C THR A 30 3.26 3.10 -14.68
N LEU A 31 3.09 3.30 -13.36
CA LEU A 31 1.94 3.99 -12.77
C LEU A 31 2.06 5.50 -12.99
N ALA A 32 0.92 6.22 -12.92
CA ALA A 32 0.95 7.67 -12.86
C ALA A 32 1.78 8.14 -11.65
N PRO A 33 2.50 9.27 -11.72
CA PRO A 33 3.38 9.72 -10.64
C PRO A 33 2.68 9.80 -9.28
N GLU A 34 1.51 10.42 -9.22
CA GLU A 34 0.68 10.54 -8.01
C GLU A 34 0.20 9.19 -7.48
N ASP A 35 -0.09 8.23 -8.37
CA ASP A 35 -0.50 6.87 -8.00
C ASP A 35 0.66 6.07 -7.40
N ALA A 36 1.86 6.22 -7.97
CA ALA A 36 3.06 5.59 -7.45
C ALA A 36 3.40 6.13 -6.04
N VAL A 37 3.22 7.43 -5.81
CA VAL A 37 3.43 8.04 -4.48
C VAL A 37 2.32 7.63 -3.50
N GLY A 38 1.05 7.58 -3.92
CA GLY A 38 -0.07 7.09 -3.10
C GLY A 38 0.06 5.61 -2.73
N ALA A 39 0.54 4.78 -3.65
CA ALA A 39 0.94 3.40 -3.39
C ALA A 39 2.07 3.33 -2.36
N ALA A 40 3.12 4.15 -2.51
CA ALA A 40 4.23 4.20 -1.56
C ALA A 40 3.77 4.64 -0.16
N LEU A 41 2.87 5.62 -0.06
CA LEU A 41 2.24 6.04 1.19
C LEU A 41 1.45 4.89 1.84
N SER A 42 0.69 4.14 1.04
CA SER A 42 -0.09 3.00 1.54
C SER A 42 0.82 1.87 2.07
N ALA A 43 1.92 1.60 1.37
CA ALA A 43 2.93 0.65 1.83
C ALA A 43 3.60 1.12 3.13
N ALA A 44 3.94 2.41 3.23
CA ALA A 44 4.56 2.99 4.43
C ALA A 44 3.65 2.90 5.65
N TYR A 45 2.35 3.18 5.48
CA TYR A 45 1.34 3.02 6.53
C TYR A 45 1.25 1.56 6.98
N ALA A 46 1.10 0.62 6.04
CA ALA A 46 0.99 -0.80 6.36
C ALA A 46 2.27 -1.35 7.02
N ALA A 47 3.43 -0.83 6.64
CA ALA A 47 4.73 -1.14 7.25
C ALA A 47 4.98 -0.41 8.58
N ARG A 48 4.04 0.44 9.03
CA ARG A 48 4.08 1.20 10.30
C ARG A 48 5.29 2.12 10.43
N SER A 49 5.75 2.73 9.33
CA SER A 49 6.87 3.68 9.36
C SER A 49 6.37 5.13 9.37
N PRO A 50 6.39 5.82 10.53
CA PRO A 50 5.94 7.21 10.60
C PRO A 50 6.81 8.13 9.74
N VAL A 51 8.12 7.88 9.67
CA VAL A 51 9.07 8.64 8.83
C VAL A 51 8.68 8.57 7.36
N LEU A 52 8.38 7.39 6.84
CA LEU A 52 8.00 7.22 5.43
C LEU A 52 6.58 7.75 5.16
N VAL A 53 5.66 7.59 6.11
CA VAL A 53 4.30 8.15 6.00
C VAL A 53 4.36 9.67 5.82
N GLU A 54 5.09 10.38 6.68
CA GLU A 54 5.20 11.84 6.57
C GLU A 54 5.92 12.27 5.29
N ALA A 55 6.99 11.57 4.89
CA ALA A 55 7.71 11.86 3.67
C ALA A 55 6.82 11.71 2.41
N PHE A 56 6.11 10.58 2.26
CA PHE A 56 5.25 10.38 1.09
C PHE A 56 4.00 11.27 1.11
N LYS A 57 3.43 11.59 2.27
CA LYS A 57 2.32 12.54 2.39
C LYS A 57 2.67 13.92 1.81
N SER A 58 3.90 14.40 2.03
CA SER A 58 4.36 15.69 1.49
C SER A 58 4.42 15.77 -0.04
N GLY A 59 4.39 14.61 -0.73
CA GLY A 59 4.39 14.53 -2.18
C GLY A 59 3.01 14.47 -2.83
N LEU A 60 1.93 14.54 -2.05
CA LEU A 60 0.55 14.39 -2.51
C LEU A 60 -0.30 15.59 -2.13
N SER A 61 -1.43 15.76 -2.84
CA SER A 61 -2.51 16.61 -2.34
C SER A 61 -3.11 16.01 -1.06
N GLU A 62 -3.73 16.84 -0.24
CA GLU A 62 -4.40 16.36 0.99
C GLU A 62 -5.47 15.31 0.68
N GLY A 63 -6.24 15.50 -0.40
CA GLY A 63 -7.27 14.55 -0.84
C GLY A 63 -6.69 13.19 -1.21
N ASP A 64 -5.62 13.16 -2.02
CA ASP A 64 -4.98 11.92 -2.43
C ASP A 64 -4.31 11.19 -1.25
N ALA A 65 -3.65 11.94 -0.37
CA ALA A 65 -3.04 11.39 0.84
C ALA A 65 -4.10 10.77 1.77
N ASN A 66 -5.23 11.47 1.97
CA ASN A 66 -6.33 10.96 2.78
C ASN A 66 -6.98 9.72 2.16
N ALA A 67 -7.10 9.64 0.83
CA ALA A 67 -7.62 8.46 0.16
C ALA A 67 -6.70 7.23 0.34
N ALA A 68 -5.38 7.41 0.17
CA ALA A 68 -4.40 6.35 0.38
C ALA A 68 -4.38 5.85 1.83
N LEU A 69 -4.43 6.76 2.81
CA LEU A 69 -4.52 6.42 4.23
C LEU A 69 -5.85 5.74 4.57
N THR A 70 -6.96 6.17 3.97
CA THR A 70 -8.28 5.56 4.15
C THR A 70 -8.30 4.12 3.66
N ALA A 71 -7.79 3.87 2.44
CA ALA A 71 -7.67 2.52 1.90
C ALA A 71 -6.79 1.64 2.80
N SER A 72 -5.66 2.18 3.24
CA SER A 72 -4.71 1.46 4.10
C SER A 72 -5.28 1.13 5.49
N ALA A 73 -6.07 2.03 6.08
CA ALA A 73 -6.75 1.80 7.35
C ALA A 73 -7.81 0.69 7.23
N LEU A 74 -8.61 0.68 6.15
CA LEU A 74 -9.54 -0.41 5.87
C LEU A 74 -8.80 -1.73 5.68
N MET A 75 -7.65 -1.72 5.00
CA MET A 75 -6.82 -2.92 4.84
C MET A 75 -6.23 -3.41 6.16
N GLY A 76 -5.91 -2.53 7.11
CA GLY A 76 -5.54 -2.95 8.47
C GLY A 76 -6.62 -3.84 9.13
N MET A 77 -7.89 -3.46 8.96
CA MET A 77 -9.04 -4.24 9.44
C MET A 77 -9.25 -5.51 8.59
N ASN A 78 -9.35 -5.37 7.27
CA ASN A 78 -9.70 -6.45 6.35
C ASN A 78 -8.62 -7.54 6.30
N ASN A 79 -7.34 -7.16 6.31
CA ASN A 79 -6.23 -8.11 6.32
C ASN A 79 -6.13 -8.89 7.64
N THR A 80 -6.83 -8.46 8.68
CA THR A 80 -6.94 -9.22 9.93
C THR A 80 -8.17 -10.14 9.87
N TRP A 81 -9.31 -9.60 9.44
CA TRP A 81 -10.58 -10.32 9.43
C TRP A 81 -10.64 -11.47 8.42
N TYR A 82 -10.32 -11.21 7.15
CA TYR A 82 -10.51 -12.21 6.10
C TYR A 82 -9.61 -13.45 6.27
N PRO A 83 -8.31 -13.30 6.60
CA PRO A 83 -7.48 -14.46 6.90
C PRO A 83 -7.98 -15.23 8.12
N TYR A 84 -8.48 -14.56 9.17
CA TYR A 84 -9.07 -15.25 10.33
C TYR A 84 -10.23 -16.16 9.89
N VAL A 85 -11.20 -15.63 9.15
CA VAL A 85 -12.34 -16.41 8.65
C VAL A 85 -11.87 -17.61 7.81
N GLU A 86 -10.93 -17.42 6.90
CA GLU A 86 -10.36 -18.48 6.06
C GLU A 86 -9.67 -19.57 6.89
N MET A 87 -8.81 -19.17 7.83
CA MET A 87 -8.01 -20.08 8.66
C MET A 87 -8.86 -20.92 9.63
N THR A 88 -10.05 -20.45 10.01
CA THR A 88 -10.93 -21.25 10.88
C THR A 88 -11.47 -22.50 10.19
N GLY A 89 -11.62 -22.49 8.87
CA GLY A 89 -12.30 -23.55 8.12
C GLY A 89 -13.78 -23.75 8.49
N ASP A 90 -14.38 -22.87 9.30
CA ASP A 90 -15.74 -23.01 9.80
C ASP A 90 -16.75 -22.45 8.78
N ALA A 91 -17.56 -23.36 8.21
CA ALA A 91 -18.59 -23.00 7.24
C ALA A 91 -19.69 -22.09 7.82
N ASN A 92 -20.02 -22.24 9.11
CA ASN A 92 -20.99 -21.39 9.77
C ASN A 92 -20.42 -19.97 9.90
N LEU A 93 -19.18 -19.83 10.39
CA LEU A 93 -18.54 -18.50 10.49
C LEU A 93 -18.43 -17.83 9.12
N LYS A 94 -18.04 -18.58 8.09
CA LYS A 94 -17.95 -18.07 6.71
C LYS A 94 -19.30 -17.57 6.16
N SER A 95 -20.42 -18.15 6.62
CA SER A 95 -21.77 -17.76 6.20
C SER A 95 -22.30 -16.52 6.91
N LEU A 96 -21.72 -16.15 8.07
CA LEU A 96 -22.15 -14.99 8.82
C LEU A 96 -21.65 -13.70 8.17
N PRO A 97 -22.45 -12.62 8.17
CA PRO A 97 -21.97 -11.32 7.74
C PRO A 97 -20.88 -10.83 8.68
N ALA A 98 -19.83 -10.20 8.15
CA ALA A 98 -18.72 -9.68 8.95
C ALA A 98 -19.14 -8.62 9.98
N GLN A 99 -20.23 -7.88 9.71
CA GLN A 99 -20.70 -6.75 10.51
C GLN A 99 -19.65 -5.63 10.73
N LEU A 100 -18.69 -5.51 9.80
CA LEU A 100 -17.68 -4.46 9.77
C LEU A 100 -18.08 -3.37 8.78
N ARG A 101 -18.00 -2.10 9.20
CA ARG A 101 -18.34 -0.95 8.35
C ARG A 101 -17.18 -0.63 7.42
N MET A 102 -17.47 -0.50 6.12
CA MET A 102 -16.49 -0.12 5.09
C MET A 102 -17.05 0.94 4.13
N ASN A 103 -17.84 1.89 4.64
CA ASN A 103 -18.57 2.88 3.84
C ASN A 103 -17.66 3.73 2.93
N ALA A 104 -16.38 3.85 3.24
CA ALA A 104 -15.40 4.54 2.40
C ALA A 104 -15.26 3.95 0.99
N TYR A 105 -15.64 2.69 0.75
CA TYR A 105 -15.73 2.15 -0.62
C TYR A 105 -16.82 2.82 -1.46
N ALA A 106 -17.88 3.34 -0.86
CA ALA A 106 -18.95 4.01 -1.61
C ALA A 106 -18.45 5.29 -2.32
N THR A 107 -17.47 5.96 -1.72
CA THR A 107 -16.85 7.18 -2.27
C THR A 107 -15.40 6.95 -2.72
N HIS A 108 -14.87 5.74 -2.57
CA HIS A 108 -13.47 5.39 -2.86
C HIS A 108 -12.48 6.37 -2.23
N GLY A 109 -12.75 6.80 -0.99
CA GLY A 109 -11.92 7.78 -0.28
C GLY A 109 -11.86 9.16 -0.95
N GLY A 110 -12.74 9.47 -1.89
CA GLY A 110 -12.78 10.73 -2.64
C GLY A 110 -11.93 10.75 -3.92
N VAL A 111 -11.34 9.61 -4.32
CA VAL A 111 -10.57 9.48 -5.57
C VAL A 111 -11.23 8.47 -6.53
N GLU A 112 -10.66 8.29 -7.72
CA GLU A 112 -11.11 7.26 -8.64
C GLU A 112 -11.00 5.85 -8.03
N LYS A 113 -11.99 4.99 -8.32
CA LYS A 113 -12.02 3.59 -7.87
C LYS A 113 -10.70 2.87 -8.09
N LYS A 114 -10.13 3.01 -9.29
CA LYS A 114 -8.87 2.39 -9.70
C LYS A 114 -7.70 2.78 -8.78
N ARG A 115 -7.64 4.05 -8.33
CA ARG A 115 -6.61 4.53 -7.41
C ARG A 115 -6.81 3.96 -6.01
N PHE A 116 -8.05 3.95 -5.52
CA PHE A 116 -8.37 3.40 -4.20
C PHE A 116 -8.08 1.89 -4.11
N GLU A 117 -8.43 1.13 -5.15
CA GLU A 117 -8.12 -0.30 -5.26
C GLU A 117 -6.59 -0.54 -5.30
N LEU A 118 -5.82 0.31 -5.98
CA LEU A 118 -4.35 0.23 -6.02
C LEU A 118 -3.74 0.42 -4.63
N PHE A 119 -4.23 1.41 -3.88
CA PHE A 119 -3.79 1.66 -2.51
C PHE A 119 -4.12 0.50 -1.58
N ALA A 120 -5.33 -0.07 -1.72
CA ALA A 120 -5.75 -1.25 -0.98
C ALA A 120 -4.92 -2.50 -1.34
N LEU A 121 -4.58 -2.72 -2.62
CA LEU A 121 -3.70 -3.80 -3.06
C LEU A 121 -2.33 -3.69 -2.37
N VAL A 122 -1.73 -2.50 -2.41
CA VAL A 122 -0.38 -2.28 -1.87
C VAL A 122 -0.34 -2.48 -0.35
N ALA A 123 -1.32 -1.97 0.39
CA ALA A 123 -1.44 -2.25 1.82
C ALA A 123 -1.69 -3.75 2.09
N SER A 124 -2.46 -4.43 1.25
CA SER A 124 -2.73 -5.88 1.35
C SER A 124 -1.51 -6.76 1.12
N ILE A 125 -0.60 -6.36 0.23
CA ILE A 125 0.66 -7.07 0.01
C ILE A 125 1.50 -7.10 1.29
N ILE A 126 1.61 -5.97 1.99
CA ILE A 126 2.32 -5.89 3.29
C ILE A 126 1.56 -6.63 4.39
N GLY A 127 0.23 -6.53 4.39
CA GLY A 127 -0.64 -7.26 5.30
C GLY A 127 -0.69 -8.78 5.04
N LYS A 128 -0.14 -9.25 3.92
CA LYS A 128 -0.08 -10.67 3.52
C LYS A 128 -1.45 -11.37 3.51
N CYS A 129 -2.52 -10.64 3.23
CA CYS A 129 -3.87 -11.21 3.09
C CYS A 129 -4.04 -11.82 1.70
N HIS A 130 -4.02 -13.16 1.60
CA HIS A 130 -4.17 -13.87 0.33
C HIS A 130 -5.46 -13.46 -0.42
N PHE A 131 -6.60 -13.49 0.28
CA PHE A 131 -7.89 -13.09 -0.26
C PHE A 131 -7.90 -11.64 -0.77
N CYS A 132 -7.40 -10.71 0.04
CA CYS A 132 -7.43 -9.28 -0.27
C CYS A 132 -6.52 -8.93 -1.45
N VAL A 133 -5.31 -9.52 -1.49
CA VAL A 133 -4.38 -9.37 -2.63
C VAL A 133 -5.01 -9.88 -3.91
N ALA A 134 -5.58 -11.09 -3.89
CA ALA A 134 -6.24 -11.66 -5.07
C ALA A 134 -7.42 -10.80 -5.55
N SER A 135 -8.28 -10.36 -4.63
CA SER A 135 -9.45 -9.54 -4.97
C SER A 135 -9.06 -8.19 -5.58
N HIS A 136 -8.16 -7.44 -4.93
CA HIS A 136 -7.77 -6.12 -5.43
C HIS A 136 -6.97 -6.21 -6.73
N TYR A 137 -6.13 -7.23 -6.89
CA TYR A 137 -5.39 -7.47 -8.14
C TYR A 137 -6.35 -7.73 -9.32
N GLU A 138 -7.32 -8.63 -9.15
CA GLU A 138 -8.28 -8.94 -10.22
C GLU A 138 -9.21 -7.76 -10.52
N ASN A 139 -9.66 -7.00 -9.52
CA ASN A 139 -10.43 -5.77 -9.73
C ASN A 139 -9.66 -4.76 -10.57
N LEU A 140 -8.39 -4.50 -10.24
CA LEU A 140 -7.55 -3.56 -10.98
C LEU A 140 -7.27 -4.01 -12.41
N LYS A 141 -7.05 -5.31 -12.61
CA LYS A 141 -6.89 -5.89 -13.94
C LYS A 141 -8.15 -5.72 -14.78
N ASN A 142 -9.32 -5.95 -14.20
CA ASN A 142 -10.62 -5.73 -14.85
C ASN A 142 -10.87 -4.24 -15.13
N ASP A 143 -10.40 -3.35 -14.25
CA ASP A 143 -10.41 -1.89 -14.43
C ASP A 143 -9.28 -1.38 -15.36
N GLY A 144 -8.58 -2.29 -16.05
CA GLY A 144 -7.67 -1.97 -17.15
C GLY A 144 -6.25 -1.58 -16.75
N LEU A 145 -5.76 -1.95 -15.56
CA LEU A 145 -4.31 -1.91 -15.31
C LEU A 145 -3.60 -2.99 -16.10
N SER A 146 -2.45 -2.65 -16.67
CA SER A 146 -1.57 -3.64 -17.28
C SER A 146 -0.86 -4.49 -16.23
N THR A 147 -0.35 -5.65 -16.66
CA THR A 147 0.46 -6.53 -15.80
C THR A 147 1.72 -5.82 -15.29
N GLU A 148 2.31 -4.93 -16.09
CA GLU A 148 3.48 -4.12 -15.71
C GLU A 148 3.14 -3.12 -14.60
N GLN A 149 1.98 -2.48 -14.67
CA GLN A 149 1.49 -1.56 -13.62
C GLN A 149 1.22 -2.31 -12.31
N LEU A 150 0.59 -3.48 -12.40
CA LEU A 150 0.36 -4.35 -11.24
C LEU A 150 1.67 -4.89 -10.64
N ARG A 151 2.65 -5.22 -11.48
CA ARG A 151 4.01 -5.58 -11.03
C ARG A 151 4.65 -4.41 -10.29
N ASP A 152 4.54 -3.19 -10.81
CA ASP A 152 5.13 -2.02 -10.18
C ASP A 152 4.49 -1.71 -8.82
N ALA A 153 3.18 -1.96 -8.64
CA ALA A 153 2.53 -1.91 -7.33
C ALA A 153 3.20 -2.86 -6.31
N GLY A 154 3.47 -4.11 -6.73
CA GLY A 154 4.20 -5.09 -5.92
C GLY A 154 5.63 -4.68 -5.60
N ARG A 155 6.35 -4.11 -6.58
CA ARG A 155 7.71 -3.60 -6.40
C ARG A 155 7.77 -2.42 -5.42
N ILE A 156 6.82 -1.49 -5.51
CA ILE A 156 6.69 -0.37 -4.56
C ILE A 156 6.47 -0.92 -3.15
N ALA A 157 5.50 -1.83 -2.97
CA ALA A 157 5.22 -2.44 -1.67
C ALA A 157 6.49 -3.06 -1.06
N ALA A 158 7.17 -3.92 -1.83
CA ALA A 158 8.37 -4.63 -1.36
C ALA A 158 9.50 -3.68 -0.94
N VAL A 159 9.81 -2.67 -1.76
CA VAL A 159 10.91 -1.74 -1.50
C VAL A 159 10.60 -0.81 -0.34
N VAL A 160 9.37 -0.29 -0.26
CA VAL A 160 8.96 0.60 0.84
C VAL A 160 8.94 -0.16 2.16
N ASN A 161 8.49 -1.41 2.19
CA ASN A 161 8.58 -2.24 3.39
C ASN A 161 10.03 -2.50 3.82
N ALA A 162 10.93 -2.78 2.87
CA ALA A 162 12.34 -2.94 3.19
C ALA A 162 12.97 -1.63 3.72
N ALA A 163 12.59 -0.47 3.15
CA ALA A 163 13.01 0.84 3.64
C ALA A 163 12.52 1.10 5.07
N ALA A 164 11.25 0.79 5.35
CA ALA A 164 10.66 0.89 6.68
C ALA A 164 11.44 0.06 7.71
N LEU A 165 11.73 -1.21 7.39
CA LEU A 165 12.52 -2.08 8.26
C LEU A 165 13.95 -1.58 8.46
N ALA A 166 14.56 -1.02 7.42
CA ALA A 166 15.91 -0.46 7.51
C ALA A 166 15.99 0.81 8.37
N LEU A 167 14.95 1.65 8.34
CA LEU A 167 14.80 2.81 9.21
C LEU A 167 14.53 2.37 10.67
N ALA A 168 13.63 1.40 10.87
CA ALA A 168 13.32 0.86 12.20
C ALA A 168 14.55 0.27 12.89
N ALA A 169 15.44 -0.40 12.15
CA ALA A 169 16.71 -0.91 12.67
C ALA A 169 17.66 0.20 13.17
N GLN A 170 17.43 1.45 12.79
CA GLN A 170 18.15 2.64 13.27
C GLN A 170 17.37 3.41 14.36
N GLY A 171 16.24 2.88 14.84
CA GLY A 171 15.38 3.55 15.81
C GLY A 171 14.51 4.67 15.23
N LYS A 172 14.22 4.62 13.92
CA LYS A 172 13.40 5.61 13.19
C LYS A 172 12.06 5.03 12.75
#